data_AF-A0A9D1UYJ6-F1
#
_entry.id   AF-A0A9D1UYJ6-F1
#
_cell.length_a   1.000
_cell.length_b   1.000
_cell.length_c   1.000
_cell.angle_alpha   90.00
_cell.angle_beta   90.00
_cell.angle_gamma   90.00
#
_symmetry.space_group_name_H-M   'P 1'
#
loop_
_entity.id
_entity.type
_entity.pdbx_description
1 polymer ?
#
loop_
_entity_poly.entity_id
_entity_poly.type
_entity_poly.pdbx_seq_one_letter_code
_entity_poly.pdbx_strand_id
1 'polypeptide(L)'
;NIYRKALAFRDSMITKVDSYEEFKDLLEKKGGFFLCHWDETPETEEKIKADTKATIRCIPFDSPEEEGKDMITGRPSHRRVLIAKAY
;
A
#
# COMPACT_ATOMS: atom_id res chain seq x y z
N ASN A 1 26.91 -0.50 11.11
CA ASN A 1 26.56 -0.34 9.68
C ASN A 1 25.18 0.30 9.59
N ILE A 2 25.10 1.59 9.25
CA ILE A 2 23.84 2.36 9.26
C ILE A 2 22.86 1.92 8.16
N TYR A 3 23.39 1.48 7.01
CA TYR A 3 22.59 1.01 5.89
C TYR A 3 21.73 -0.20 6.25
N ARG A 4 22.33 -1.22 6.89
CA ARG A 4 21.59 -2.43 7.30
C ARG A 4 20.49 -2.10 8.33
N LYS A 5 20.73 -1.14 9.21
CA LYS A 5 19.75 -0.70 10.20
C LYS A 5 18.58 0.03 9.53
N ALA A 6 18.86 0.92 8.59
CA ALA A 6 17.84 1.64 7.81
C ALA A 6 17.03 0.68 6.93
N LEU A 7 17.69 -0.31 6.32
CA LEU A 7 17.05 -1.34 5.50
C LEU A 7 16.06 -2.16 6.33
N ALA A 8 16.50 -2.70 7.46
CA ALA A 8 15.63 -3.49 8.35
C ALA A 8 14.46 -2.65 8.91
N PHE A 9 14.69 -1.37 9.21
CA PHE A 9 13.63 -0.47 9.66
C PHE A 9 12.58 -0.24 8.58
N ARG A 10 13.01 0.06 7.35
CA ARG A 10 12.10 0.20 6.20
C ARG A 10 11.28 -1.07 6.00
N ASP A 11 11.92 -2.23 5.99
CA ASP A 11 11.24 -3.50 5.75
C ASP A 11 10.24 -3.84 6.87
N SER A 12 10.55 -3.48 8.14
CA SER A 12 9.61 -3.61 9.26
C SER A 12 8.40 -2.66 9.21
N MET A 13 8.54 -1.56 8.45
CA MET A 13 7.50 -0.55 8.23
C MET A 13 6.67 -0.80 6.97
N ILE A 14 6.96 -1.86 6.20
CA ILE A 14 6.14 -2.32 5.10
C ILE A 14 5.15 -3.37 5.63
N THR A 15 3.86 -3.13 5.44
CA THR A 15 2.79 -4.03 5.90
C THR A 15 1.92 -4.43 4.71
N LYS A 16 1.72 -5.73 4.50
CA LYS A 16 0.81 -6.23 3.46
C LYS A 16 -0.62 -6.15 3.98
N VAL A 17 -1.53 -5.65 3.15
CA VAL A 17 -2.94 -5.48 3.51
C VAL A 17 -3.82 -5.81 2.30
N ASP A 18 -4.89 -6.55 2.54
CA ASP A 18 -5.85 -6.94 1.51
C ASP A 18 -7.24 -6.31 1.73
N SER A 19 -7.55 -5.85 2.95
CA SER A 19 -8.82 -5.21 3.28
C SER A 19 -8.68 -3.70 3.44
N TYR A 20 -9.63 -2.94 2.88
CA TYR A 20 -9.66 -1.48 3.03
C TYR A 20 -9.90 -1.04 4.49
N GLU A 21 -10.63 -1.83 5.27
CA GLU A 21 -10.85 -1.53 6.70
C GLU A 21 -9.56 -1.69 7.51
N GLU A 22 -8.85 -2.79 7.28
CA GLU A 22 -7.54 -3.05 7.89
C GLU A 22 -6.52 -1.97 7.46
N PHE A 23 -6.55 -1.57 6.20
CA PHE A 23 -5.69 -0.50 5.68
C PHE A 23 -5.90 0.80 6.45
N LYS A 24 -7.16 1.24 6.61
CA LYS A 24 -7.48 2.47 7.36
C LYS A 24 -7.06 2.38 8.82
N ASP A 25 -7.32 1.25 9.48
CA ASP A 25 -6.97 1.03 10.88
C ASP A 25 -5.45 1.08 11.10
N LEU A 26 -4.70 0.36 10.26
CA LEU A 26 -3.23 0.33 10.35
C LEU A 26 -2.58 1.65 9.95
N LEU A 27 -3.18 2.38 9.00
CA LEU A 27 -2.69 3.69 8.59
C LEU A 27 -2.69 4.69 9.75
N GLU A 28 -3.75 4.67 10.57
CA GLU A 28 -3.86 5.55 11.74
C GLU A 28 -3.08 5.03 12.96
N LYS A 29 -3.01 3.71 13.16
CA LYS A 29 -2.31 3.12 14.33
C LYS A 29 -0.79 3.04 14.18
N LYS A 30 -0.31 2.57 13.02
CA LYS A 30 1.11 2.27 12.76
C LYS A 30 1.71 3.28 11.80
N GLY A 31 0.97 3.63 10.74
CA GLY A 31 1.52 4.35 9.60
C GLY A 31 2.60 3.55 8.86
N GLY A 32 3.39 4.23 8.04
CA GLY A 32 4.44 3.61 7.23
C GLY A 32 3.97 3.28 5.82
N PHE A 33 4.43 2.14 5.28
CA PHE A 33 4.17 1.71 3.92
C PHE A 33 3.21 0.52 3.90
N PHE A 34 2.25 0.56 3.00
CA PHE A 34 1.24 -0.47 2.84
C PHE A 34 1.33 -1.09 1.44
N LEU A 35 1.46 -2.42 1.39
CA LEU A 35 1.43 -3.21 0.17
C LEU A 35 0.04 -3.77 -0.04
N CYS A 36 -0.72 -3.15 -0.95
CA CYS A 36 -2.09 -3.55 -1.26
C CYS A 36 -2.28 -3.74 -2.76
N HIS A 37 -3.29 -4.53 -3.12
CA HIS A 37 -3.71 -4.69 -4.50
C HIS A 37 -4.44 -3.43 -4.98
N TRP A 38 -4.11 -3.02 -6.20
CA TRP A 38 -4.73 -1.87 -6.87
C TRP A 38 -5.10 -2.25 -8.30
N ASP A 39 -6.29 -1.83 -8.74
CA ASP A 39 -6.84 -2.09 -10.08
C ASP A 39 -6.39 -1.10 -11.17
N GLU A 40 -5.38 -0.27 -10.90
CA GLU A 40 -4.87 0.76 -11.83
C GLU A 40 -5.91 1.83 -12.20
N THR A 41 -7.01 1.94 -11.43
CA THR A 41 -8.05 2.94 -11.70
C THR A 41 -7.83 4.22 -10.90
N PRO A 42 -8.13 5.39 -11.51
CA PRO A 42 -8.07 6.67 -10.81
C PRO A 42 -9.17 6.80 -9.74
N GLU A 43 -10.31 6.11 -9.92
CA GLU A 43 -11.43 6.08 -8.96
C GLU A 43 -10.96 5.57 -7.58
N THR A 44 -10.19 4.49 -7.57
CA THR A 44 -9.61 3.94 -6.34
C THR A 44 -8.62 4.91 -5.71
N GLU A 45 -7.74 5.51 -6.50
CA GLU A 45 -6.73 6.45 -6.00
C GLU A 45 -7.37 7.68 -5.35
N GLU A 46 -8.38 8.28 -6.01
CA GLU A 46 -9.10 9.42 -5.48
C GLU A 46 -9.80 9.10 -4.15
N LYS A 47 -10.39 7.91 -4.04
CA LYS A 47 -11.06 7.48 -2.81
C LYS A 47 -10.09 7.27 -1.66
N ILE A 48 -8.95 6.61 -1.90
CA ILE A 48 -7.88 6.46 -0.89
C ILE A 48 -7.41 7.83 -0.43
N LYS A 49 -7.17 8.75 -1.37
CA LYS A 49 -6.71 10.10 -1.07
C LYS A 49 -7.75 10.91 -0.29
N ALA A 50 -9.03 10.81 -0.64
CA ALA A 50 -10.10 11.52 0.04
C ALA A 50 -10.31 11.01 1.47
N ASP A 51 -10.34 9.69 1.66
CA ASP A 51 -10.64 9.07 2.95
C ASP A 51 -9.45 9.13 3.92
N THR A 52 -8.23 8.97 3.39
CA THR A 52 -7.05 8.68 4.23
C THR A 52 -5.89 9.65 4.05
N LYS A 53 -5.95 10.52 3.03
CA LYS A 53 -4.84 11.37 2.57
C LYS A 53 -3.59 10.60 2.14
N ALA A 54 -3.67 9.27 2.01
CA ALA A 54 -2.60 8.46 1.46
C ALA A 54 -2.62 8.48 -0.07
N THR A 55 -1.45 8.31 -0.67
CA THR A 55 -1.30 8.21 -2.12
C THR A 55 -0.41 7.03 -2.50
N ILE A 56 -0.57 6.56 -3.74
CA ILE A 56 0.29 5.52 -4.32
C ILE A 56 1.66 6.13 -4.55
N ARG A 57 2.70 5.55 -3.94
CA ARG A 57 4.08 6.09 -3.98
C ARG A 57 4.93 5.43 -5.05
N CYS A 58 4.75 4.13 -5.25
CA CYS A 58 5.54 3.34 -6.18
C CYS A 58 4.84 2.02 -6.52
N ILE A 59 5.05 1.57 -7.75
CA ILE A 59 4.78 0.19 -8.17
C ILE A 59 6.14 -0.52 -8.15
N PRO A 60 6.39 -1.45 -7.21
CA PRO A 60 7.69 -2.11 -7.12
C PRO A 60 7.91 -2.99 -8.35
N PHE A 61 9.03 -2.79 -9.05
CA PHE A 61 9.38 -3.58 -10.25
C PHE A 61 9.69 -5.05 -9.93
N ASP A 62 10.28 -5.32 -8.76
CA ASP A 62 10.64 -6.66 -8.30
C ASP A 62 9.55 -7.32 -7.44
N SER A 63 8.32 -6.77 -7.43
CA SER A 63 7.21 -7.44 -6.76
C SER A 63 6.82 -8.70 -7.53
N PRO A 64 6.58 -9.82 -6.84
CA PRO A 64 6.04 -11.01 -7.49
C PRO A 64 4.69 -10.67 -8.13
N GLU A 65 4.44 -11.24 -9.32
CA GLU A 65 3.11 -11.22 -9.91
C GLU A 65 2.19 -12.05 -9.00
N GLU A 66 1.27 -11.35 -8.35
CA GLU A 66 0.35 -11.91 -7.37
C GLU A 66 -1.05 -11.46 -7.81
N GLU A 67 -1.89 -12.42 -8.17
CA GLU A 67 -3.29 -12.13 -8.43
C GLU A 67 -4.01 -11.88 -7.11
N GLY A 68 -4.65 -10.73 -7.02
CA GLY A 68 -5.48 -10.35 -5.91
C GLY A 68 -6.64 -9.49 -6.36
N LYS A 69 -7.26 -8.82 -5.40
CA LYS A 69 -8.40 -7.94 -5.65
C LYS A 69 -8.12 -6.58 -5.07
N ASP A 70 -8.47 -5.56 -5.83
CA ASP A 70 -8.46 -4.19 -5.36
C ASP A 70 -9.27 -4.05 -4.07
N MET A 71 -8.69 -3.39 -3.08
CA MET A 71 -9.28 -3.28 -1.76
C MET A 71 -10.57 -2.45 -1.72
N ILE A 72 -10.83 -1.62 -2.74
CA ILE A 72 -11.98 -0.72 -2.83
C ILE A 72 -13.04 -1.27 -3.80
N THR A 73 -12.63 -1.55 -5.04
CA THR A 73 -13.55 -1.93 -6.13
C THR A 73 -13.76 -3.43 -6.21
N GLY A 74 -12.88 -4.24 -5.61
CA GLY A 74 -12.89 -5.69 -5.70
C GLY A 74 -12.51 -6.23 -7.08
N ARG A 75 -12.06 -5.36 -7.99
CA ARG A 75 -11.60 -5.74 -9.33
C ARG A 75 -10.29 -6.54 -9.26
N PRO A 76 -10.01 -7.41 -10.23
CA PRO A 76 -8.76 -8.15 -10.25
C PRO A 76 -7.56 -7.21 -10.35
N SER A 77 -6.48 -7.53 -9.64
CA SER A 77 -5.22 -6.82 -9.63
C SER A 77 -4.08 -7.83 -9.78
N HIS A 78 -3.12 -7.56 -10.66
CA HIS A 78 -2.02 -8.47 -10.97
C HIS A 78 -0.74 -8.19 -10.15
N ARG A 79 -0.73 -7.12 -9.36
CA ARG A 79 0.44 -6.69 -8.59
C ARG A 79 0.04 -5.85 -7.38
N ARG A 80 0.87 -5.87 -6.34
CA ARG A 80 0.74 -4.99 -5.18
C ARG A 80 1.46 -3.67 -5.40
N VAL A 81 0.83 -2.58 -4.99
CA VAL A 81 1.41 -1.24 -4.99
C VAL A 81 1.70 -0.76 -3.59
N LEU A 82 2.62 0.19 -3.48
CA LEU A 82 3.07 0.73 -2.21
C LEU A 82 2.36 2.07 -1.94
N ILE A 83 1.52 2.09 -0.91
CA ILE A 83 0.73 3.24 -0.49
C ILE A 83 1.27 3.80 0.82
N ALA A 84 1.34 5.13 0.93
CA ALA A 84 1.72 5.81 2.17
C ALA A 84 1.03 7.17 2.31
N LYS A 85 0.85 7.61 3.55
CA LYS A 85 0.43 8.97 3.87
C LYS A 85 1.59 9.94 3.63
N ALA A 86 1.40 10.92 2.76
CA ALA A 86 2.38 11.98 2.57
C ALA A 86 2.33 12.96 3.76
N TYR A 87 3.50 13.51 4.12
CA TYR A 87 3.64 14.52 5.18
C TYR A 87 2.91 15.82 4.84
#